data_AF-A0A1H8WQ39-F1
#
_entry.id   AF-A0A1H8WQ39-F1
#
_cell.length_a   1.000
_cell.length_b   1.000
_cell.length_c   1.000
_cell.angle_alpha   90.00
_cell.angle_beta   90.00
_cell.angle_gamma   90.00
#
_symmetry.space_group_name_H-M   'P 1'
#
loop_
_entity.id
_entity.type
_entity.pdbx_description
1 polymer ?
#
loop_
_entity_poly.entity_id
_entity_poly.type
_entity_poly.pdbx_seq_one_letter_code
_entity_poly.pdbx_strand_id
1 'polypeptide(L)'
;MEALVAYQEGDPDRPIVIGIAPNPNNPVPYELPGHKTKLVVRSNTYKGRGYNEISMEDVAGGENLFTHAQKDMTTKVLNDATARVDANQVGSVGANHSFEVANNQNQAIGGSRSLTVGAVGGAASAALAAAMSAMSGQTAGLLGQAMGVAMDAMGADAGGSDAPVDAGALSGGGALAGLASGFGGLVGGGGIGGLIGAGIDGTRAGINDASVRSLRMAGGAGMAAAGTALAGQVGGMMGGLGGVMNTMVTRFQNSTTGIASTEQVGVSKVVNVGQTMRENVGKAHTHTVGEQYVIEVGQEMLVKVGEVFRIVVGDSTLTMDKDGNVTITGKTFTTDFSDQVKHWGKVIDLNPSR
;
A
#
# COMPACT_ATOMS: atom_id res chain seq x y z
N MET A 1 1.67 55.44 -8.34
CA MET A 1 0.47 55.71 -7.54
C MET A 1 0.26 57.20 -7.46
N GLU A 2 -0.99 57.65 -7.55
CA GLU A 2 -1.38 59.02 -7.25
C GLU A 2 -1.94 59.09 -5.83
N ALA A 3 -1.55 60.12 -5.09
CA ALA A 3 -2.00 60.36 -3.72
C ALA A 3 -2.93 61.57 -3.70
N LEU A 4 -4.07 61.43 -3.03
CA LEU A 4 -4.96 62.53 -2.69
C LEU A 4 -4.39 63.21 -1.44
N VAL A 5 -4.09 64.50 -1.54
CA VAL A 5 -3.50 65.30 -0.45
C VAL A 5 -4.54 66.32 0.03
N ALA A 6 -4.80 66.33 1.32
CA ALA A 6 -5.54 67.38 2.01
C ALA A 6 -4.58 68.19 2.89
N TYR A 7 -5.02 69.36 3.33
CA TYR A 7 -4.22 70.28 4.14
C TYR A 7 -4.91 70.45 5.49
N GLN A 8 -4.16 70.28 6.58
CA GLN A 8 -4.72 70.42 7.93
C GLN A 8 -5.24 71.85 8.12
N GLU A 9 -6.54 72.01 8.39
CA GLU A 9 -7.19 73.34 8.49
C GLU A 9 -7.01 74.22 7.23
N GLY A 10 -6.66 73.61 6.09
CA GLY A 10 -6.33 74.34 4.87
C GLY A 10 -4.92 74.93 4.84
N ASP A 11 -4.06 74.65 5.84
CA ASP A 11 -2.67 75.10 5.89
C ASP A 11 -1.79 74.36 4.85
N PRO A 12 -1.33 75.04 3.77
CA PRO A 12 -0.51 74.43 2.73
C PRO A 12 0.80 73.83 3.24
N ASP A 13 1.29 74.30 4.39
CA ASP A 13 2.51 73.79 5.02
C ASP A 13 2.29 72.49 5.80
N ARG A 14 1.03 72.03 5.91
CA ARG A 14 0.63 70.81 6.61
C ARG A 14 -0.15 69.83 5.72
N PRO A 15 0.49 69.27 4.67
CA PRO A 15 -0.13 68.28 3.82
C PRO A 15 -0.32 66.93 4.57
N ILE A 16 -1.45 66.28 4.32
CA ILE A 16 -1.81 64.94 4.80
C ILE A 16 -2.32 64.13 3.61
N VAL A 17 -1.79 62.92 3.43
CA VAL A 17 -2.31 61.99 2.41
C VAL A 17 -3.56 61.31 2.94
N ILE A 18 -4.68 61.48 2.23
CA ILE A 18 -6.00 60.96 2.63
C ILE A 18 -6.47 59.77 1.79
N GLY A 19 -5.81 59.49 0.67
CA GLY A 19 -6.17 58.38 -0.20
C GLY A 19 -5.20 58.16 -1.34
N ILE A 20 -5.37 57.02 -2.02
CA ILE A 20 -4.61 56.66 -3.22
C ILE A 20 -5.62 56.43 -4.35
N ALA A 21 -5.36 57.05 -5.50
CA ALA A 21 -6.18 56.89 -6.69
C ALA A 21 -5.46 56.03 -7.75
N PRO A 22 -6.16 55.11 -8.45
CA PRO A 22 -5.61 54.42 -9.60
C PRO A 22 -5.46 55.38 -10.79
N ASN A 23 -4.43 55.16 -11.60
CA ASN A 23 -4.17 55.95 -12.80
C ASN A 23 -3.65 55.03 -13.93
N PRO A 24 -3.55 55.49 -15.19
CA PRO A 24 -3.12 54.64 -16.31
C PRO A 24 -1.73 53.99 -16.14
N ASN A 25 -0.84 54.64 -15.39
CA ASN A 25 0.51 54.11 -15.11
C ASN A 25 0.53 53.14 -13.93
N ASN A 26 -0.53 53.09 -13.11
CA ASN A 26 -0.70 52.23 -11.96
C ASN A 26 -2.16 51.75 -11.91
N PRO A 27 -2.55 50.87 -12.84
CA PRO A 27 -3.92 50.40 -12.97
C PRO A 27 -4.33 49.55 -11.78
N VAL A 28 -5.63 49.32 -11.67
CA VAL A 28 -6.19 48.38 -10.69
C VAL A 28 -5.74 46.94 -11.00
N PRO A 29 -5.64 46.03 -10.01
CA PRO A 29 -5.09 44.68 -10.21
C PRO A 29 -5.86 43.76 -11.16
N TYR A 30 -7.13 44.07 -11.43
CA TYR A 30 -8.01 43.34 -12.34
C TYR A 30 -8.78 44.31 -13.24
N GLU A 31 -9.01 43.90 -14.49
CA GLU A 31 -9.67 44.73 -15.49
C GLU A 31 -11.11 45.10 -15.11
N LEU A 32 -11.45 46.36 -15.27
CA LEU A 32 -12.80 46.90 -15.07
C LEU A 32 -13.45 47.22 -16.42
N PRO A 33 -14.77 47.00 -16.59
CA PRO A 33 -15.76 46.64 -15.56
C PRO A 33 -15.93 45.12 -15.31
N GLY A 34 -15.12 44.27 -15.95
CA GLY A 34 -15.27 42.81 -15.88
C GLY A 34 -15.24 42.22 -14.46
N HIS A 35 -14.39 42.77 -13.58
CA HIS A 35 -14.26 42.34 -12.18
C HIS A 35 -14.82 43.35 -11.17
N LYS A 36 -15.92 44.02 -11.52
CA LYS A 36 -16.54 45.06 -10.67
C LYS A 36 -17.03 44.57 -9.29
N THR A 37 -17.23 43.26 -9.13
CA THR A 37 -17.71 42.61 -7.90
C THR A 37 -16.57 42.07 -7.03
N LYS A 38 -15.30 42.28 -7.43
CA LYS A 38 -14.14 41.73 -6.76
C LYS A 38 -13.49 42.74 -5.82
N LEU A 39 -13.41 42.41 -4.54
CA LEU A 39 -12.58 43.10 -3.56
C LEU A 39 -11.19 42.50 -3.55
N VAL A 40 -10.14 43.33 -3.60
CA VAL A 40 -8.76 42.87 -3.73
C VAL A 40 -7.82 43.66 -2.85
N VAL A 41 -7.07 42.94 -2.01
CA VAL A 41 -5.90 43.47 -1.30
C VAL A 41 -4.68 42.73 -1.84
N ARG A 42 -3.93 43.37 -2.74
CA ARG A 42 -2.73 42.81 -3.39
C ARG A 42 -1.51 43.67 -3.07
N SER A 43 -0.41 43.02 -2.69
CA SER A 43 0.90 43.64 -2.57
C SER A 43 1.86 43.10 -3.64
N ASN A 44 2.78 43.94 -4.11
CA ASN A 44 3.85 43.51 -5.00
C ASN A 44 5.08 43.10 -4.20
N THR A 45 5.79 42.06 -4.64
CA THR A 45 7.08 41.70 -4.05
C THR A 45 8.06 42.85 -4.20
N TYR A 46 8.53 43.40 -3.07
CA TYR A 46 9.48 44.50 -3.09
C TYR A 46 10.81 44.08 -3.72
N LYS A 47 11.30 44.87 -4.68
CA LYS A 47 12.53 44.60 -5.45
C LYS A 47 12.59 43.17 -6.04
N GLY A 48 11.44 42.62 -6.39
CA GLY A 48 11.33 41.28 -6.96
C GLY A 48 10.12 41.16 -7.88
N ARG A 49 9.84 39.92 -8.29
CA ARG A 49 8.64 39.56 -9.04
C ARG A 49 7.75 38.71 -8.16
N GLY A 50 6.44 38.88 -8.29
CA GLY A 50 5.45 38.16 -7.49
C GLY A 50 4.52 39.08 -6.72
N TYR A 51 3.54 38.48 -6.05
CA TYR A 51 2.55 39.22 -5.25
C TYR A 51 2.00 38.36 -4.12
N ASN A 52 1.48 38.99 -3.07
CA ASN A 52 0.58 38.34 -2.12
C ASN A 52 -0.81 38.92 -2.31
N GLU A 53 -1.84 38.10 -2.19
CA GLU A 53 -3.22 38.52 -2.41
C GLU A 53 -4.19 37.87 -1.42
N ILE A 54 -5.14 38.69 -0.97
CA ILE A 54 -6.43 38.22 -0.49
C ILE A 54 -7.48 38.90 -1.38
N SER A 55 -8.34 38.11 -2.01
CA SER A 55 -9.45 38.63 -2.79
C SER A 55 -10.76 37.91 -2.50
N MET A 56 -11.85 38.68 -2.61
CA MET A 56 -13.22 38.20 -2.41
C MET A 56 -14.02 38.54 -3.67
N GLU A 57 -14.57 37.52 -4.30
CA GLU A 57 -15.50 37.64 -5.43
C GLU A 57 -16.91 37.43 -4.91
N ASP A 58 -17.82 38.35 -5.24
CA ASP A 58 -19.21 38.35 -4.77
C ASP A 58 -20.22 38.25 -5.94
N VAL A 59 -19.81 37.61 -7.04
CA VAL A 59 -20.72 37.29 -8.14
C VAL A 59 -21.60 36.11 -7.76
N ALA A 60 -22.92 36.26 -7.87
CA ALA A 60 -23.89 35.24 -7.48
C ALA A 60 -23.61 33.88 -8.15
N GLY A 61 -23.41 32.84 -7.33
CA GLY A 61 -23.08 31.48 -7.77
C GLY A 61 -21.64 31.27 -8.26
N GLY A 62 -20.78 32.29 -8.13
CA GLY A 62 -19.34 32.26 -8.39
C GLY A 62 -18.54 32.91 -7.25
N GLU A 63 -19.13 32.99 -6.06
CA GLU A 63 -18.53 33.57 -4.88
C GLU A 63 -17.23 32.84 -4.53
N ASN A 64 -16.18 33.58 -4.20
CA ASN A 64 -14.89 33.00 -3.91
C ASN A 64 -14.09 33.84 -2.92
N LEU A 65 -13.42 33.18 -1.97
CA LEU A 65 -12.37 33.77 -1.16
C LEU A 65 -11.05 33.14 -1.59
N PHE A 66 -10.15 33.96 -2.12
CA PHE A 66 -8.85 33.53 -2.61
C PHE A 66 -7.73 34.11 -1.76
N THR A 67 -6.81 33.24 -1.32
CA THR A 67 -5.59 33.63 -0.61
C THR A 67 -4.39 33.08 -1.36
N HIS A 68 -3.45 33.97 -1.66
CA HIS A 68 -2.19 33.62 -2.31
C HIS A 68 -1.01 34.17 -1.53
N ALA A 69 -0.09 33.27 -1.17
CA ALA A 69 1.22 33.63 -0.63
C ALA A 69 2.30 33.29 -1.66
N GLN A 70 3.15 34.27 -1.97
CA GLN A 70 4.23 34.12 -2.96
C GLN A 70 5.29 33.08 -2.55
N LYS A 71 5.46 32.87 -1.23
CA LYS A 71 6.50 32.00 -0.68
C LYS A 71 5.96 31.17 0.49
N ASP A 72 5.83 31.80 1.65
CA ASP A 72 5.48 31.12 2.90
C ASP A 72 4.11 31.62 3.39
N MET A 73 3.23 30.69 3.77
CA MET A 73 1.98 30.99 4.48
C MET A 73 2.00 30.27 5.83
N THR A 74 1.96 31.03 6.91
CA THR A 74 1.93 30.50 8.28
C THR A 74 0.60 30.84 8.93
N THR A 75 -0.12 29.82 9.40
CA THR A 75 -1.35 29.99 10.17
C THR A 75 -1.13 29.47 11.59
N LYS A 76 -1.14 30.38 12.57
CA LYS A 76 -1.07 30.02 13.99
C LYS A 76 -2.40 30.32 14.66
N VAL A 77 -3.02 29.29 15.19
CA VAL A 77 -4.27 29.40 15.97
C VAL A 77 -3.94 29.02 17.41
N LEU A 78 -4.21 29.92 18.36
CA LEU A 78 -3.84 29.76 19.77
C LEU A 78 -4.81 28.90 20.57
N ASN A 79 -6.06 28.82 20.11
CA ASN A 79 -7.13 28.11 20.80
C ASN A 79 -7.75 27.08 19.86
N ASP A 80 -8.80 27.45 19.13
CA ASP A 80 -9.58 26.51 18.31
C ASP A 80 -9.55 26.89 16.82
N ALA A 81 -9.25 25.91 15.97
CA ALA A 81 -9.42 26.00 14.53
C ALA A 81 -10.49 24.99 14.10
N THR A 82 -11.64 25.47 13.63
CA THR A 82 -12.70 24.63 13.09
C THR A 82 -12.83 24.86 11.60
N ALA A 83 -12.84 23.78 10.82
CA ALA A 83 -13.13 23.82 9.40
C ALA A 83 -14.28 22.86 9.08
N ARG A 84 -15.27 23.36 8.34
CA ARG A 84 -16.35 22.56 7.77
C ARG A 84 -16.38 22.81 6.27
N VAL A 85 -16.41 21.73 5.50
CA VAL A 85 -16.53 21.77 4.05
C VAL A 85 -17.77 20.94 3.68
N ASP A 86 -18.81 21.59 3.16
CA ASP A 86 -20.10 20.92 2.88
C ASP A 86 -20.08 20.07 1.60
N ALA A 87 -19.11 20.31 0.71
CA ALA A 87 -18.96 19.57 -0.54
C ALA A 87 -17.65 18.79 -0.58
N ASN A 88 -16.60 19.34 -1.20
CA ASN A 88 -15.35 18.62 -1.46
C ASN A 88 -14.15 19.41 -0.93
N GLN A 89 -13.19 18.71 -0.34
CA GLN A 89 -11.87 19.24 0.01
C GLN A 89 -10.81 18.54 -0.86
N VAL A 90 -9.96 19.33 -1.52
CA VAL A 90 -8.86 18.82 -2.34
C VAL A 90 -7.57 19.50 -1.90
N GLY A 91 -6.52 18.70 -1.66
CA GLY A 91 -5.21 19.18 -1.26
C GLY A 91 -4.11 18.43 -1.99
N SER A 92 -3.07 19.15 -2.40
CA SER A 92 -1.89 18.60 -3.06
C SER A 92 -0.64 19.19 -2.44
N VAL A 93 0.28 18.32 -2.00
CA VAL A 93 1.56 18.72 -1.41
C VAL A 93 2.67 18.23 -2.32
N GLY A 94 3.49 19.15 -2.84
CA GLY A 94 4.52 18.82 -3.83
C GLY A 94 5.78 18.15 -3.26
N ALA A 95 6.00 18.26 -1.95
CA ALA A 95 7.13 17.64 -1.26
C ALA A 95 6.64 16.80 -0.07
N ASN A 96 6.77 17.31 1.16
CA ASN A 96 6.49 16.54 2.38
C ASN A 96 5.24 17.06 3.10
N HIS A 97 4.42 16.14 3.62
CA HIS A 97 3.33 16.44 4.54
C HIS A 97 3.60 15.72 5.87
N SER A 98 3.77 16.49 6.95
CA SER A 98 3.91 15.96 8.31
C SER A 98 2.65 16.28 9.10
N PHE A 99 2.06 15.28 9.74
CA PHE A 99 0.86 15.41 10.53
C PHE A 99 1.03 14.68 11.86
N GLU A 100 0.94 15.43 12.96
CA GLU A 100 1.14 14.93 14.31
C GLU A 100 -0.10 15.24 15.15
N VAL A 101 -0.56 14.23 15.89
CA VAL A 101 -1.71 14.35 16.79
C VAL A 101 -1.32 13.77 18.13
N ALA A 102 -1.24 14.63 19.16
CA ALA A 102 -0.82 14.23 20.49
C ALA A 102 -1.84 13.37 21.24
N ASN A 103 -3.13 13.59 20.97
CA ASN A 103 -4.24 12.88 21.61
C ASN A 103 -4.89 11.92 20.62
N ASN A 104 -6.05 12.32 20.07
CA ASN A 104 -6.89 11.43 19.28
C ASN A 104 -7.06 11.95 17.86
N GLN A 105 -6.84 11.06 16.89
CA GLN A 105 -7.29 11.24 15.51
C GLN A 105 -8.44 10.25 15.26
N ASN A 106 -9.61 10.77 14.88
CA ASN A 106 -10.74 9.95 14.46
C ASN A 106 -11.01 10.21 12.97
N GLN A 107 -11.05 9.14 12.18
CA GLN A 107 -11.36 9.20 10.75
C GLN A 107 -12.46 8.18 10.42
N ALA A 108 -13.66 8.68 10.15
CA ALA A 108 -14.79 7.89 9.66
C ALA A 108 -14.98 8.15 8.16
N ILE A 109 -15.02 7.09 7.37
CA ILE A 109 -15.17 7.15 5.91
C ILE A 109 -16.42 6.36 5.56
N GLY A 110 -17.48 7.06 5.15
CA GLY A 110 -18.76 6.43 4.79
C GLY A 110 -18.74 5.73 3.42
N GLY A 111 -17.82 6.12 2.54
CA GLY A 111 -17.56 5.50 1.25
C GLY A 111 -16.29 4.65 1.25
N SER A 112 -15.46 4.81 0.22
CA SER A 112 -14.20 4.07 0.07
C SER A 112 -12.97 4.89 0.44
N ARG A 113 -11.92 4.22 0.93
CA ARG A 113 -10.57 4.77 1.10
C ARG A 113 -9.62 4.02 0.18
N SER A 114 -8.96 4.72 -0.74
CA SER A 114 -7.83 4.19 -1.49
C SER A 114 -6.55 4.86 -1.00
N LEU A 115 -5.56 4.07 -0.58
CA LEU A 115 -4.25 4.53 -0.17
C LEU A 115 -3.20 3.77 -0.99
N THR A 116 -2.46 4.50 -1.80
CA THR A 116 -1.30 3.97 -2.52
C THR A 116 -0.05 4.58 -1.91
N VAL A 117 0.84 3.73 -1.42
CA VAL A 117 2.15 4.16 -0.93
C VAL A 117 3.16 3.82 -2.01
N GLY A 118 3.97 4.80 -2.40
CA GLY A 118 5.03 4.65 -3.40
C GLY A 118 6.34 4.16 -2.78
N ALA A 119 7.29 3.76 -3.65
CA ALA A 119 8.61 3.28 -3.24
C ALA A 119 9.29 4.25 -2.27
N VAL A 120 9.94 3.68 -1.26
CA VAL A 120 10.88 4.43 -0.42
C VAL A 120 12.06 4.84 -1.31
N GLY A 121 12.47 6.11 -1.25
CA GLY A 121 13.58 6.64 -2.05
C GLY A 121 14.83 5.74 -1.99
N GLY A 122 15.60 5.69 -3.08
CA GLY A 122 16.55 4.60 -3.39
C GLY A 122 17.54 4.18 -2.29
N ALA A 123 17.88 5.06 -1.35
CA ALA A 123 18.74 4.72 -0.21
C ALA A 123 18.01 3.87 0.84
N ALA A 124 16.74 4.16 1.11
CA ALA A 124 15.97 3.46 2.14
C ALA A 124 15.24 2.22 1.59
N SER A 125 15.06 2.09 0.27
CA SER A 125 14.76 0.79 -0.36
C SER A 125 15.93 -0.19 -0.27
N ALA A 126 17.18 0.29 -0.44
CA ALA A 126 18.38 -0.52 -0.24
C ALA A 126 18.57 -0.91 1.23
N ALA A 127 18.28 0.00 2.18
CA ALA A 127 18.31 -0.31 3.60
C ALA A 127 17.20 -1.29 4.02
N LEU A 128 15.98 -1.15 3.48
CA LEU A 128 14.92 -2.12 3.71
C LEU A 128 15.23 -3.47 3.06
N ALA A 129 15.77 -3.48 1.84
CA ALA A 129 16.23 -4.70 1.18
C ALA A 129 17.36 -5.37 1.97
N ALA A 130 18.30 -4.59 2.50
CA ALA A 130 19.37 -5.09 3.37
C ALA A 130 18.82 -5.62 4.71
N ALA A 131 17.84 -4.94 5.32
CA ALA A 131 17.21 -5.37 6.56
C ALA A 131 16.34 -6.63 6.37
N MET A 132 15.60 -6.72 5.26
CA MET A 132 14.88 -7.93 4.86
C MET A 132 15.84 -9.07 4.51
N SER A 133 16.97 -8.77 3.87
CA SER A 133 18.03 -9.74 3.59
C SER A 133 18.77 -10.20 4.85
N ALA A 134 18.89 -9.34 5.87
CA ALA A 134 19.43 -9.71 7.17
C ALA A 134 18.45 -10.59 7.95
N MET A 135 17.15 -10.30 7.89
CA MET A 135 16.11 -11.18 8.44
C MET A 135 16.05 -12.52 7.70
N SER A 136 16.16 -12.53 6.36
CA SER A 136 16.26 -13.78 5.59
C SER A 136 17.55 -14.54 5.88
N GLY A 137 18.64 -13.85 6.24
CA GLY A 137 19.88 -14.46 6.71
C GLY A 137 19.72 -15.18 8.06
N GLN A 138 18.91 -14.64 8.97
CA GLN A 138 18.55 -15.34 10.22
C GLN A 138 17.65 -16.55 9.97
N THR A 139 16.71 -16.45 9.02
CA THR A 139 15.87 -17.57 8.61
C THR A 139 16.69 -18.67 7.90
N ALA A 140 17.65 -18.30 7.04
CA ALA A 140 18.56 -19.24 6.39
C ALA A 140 19.54 -19.90 7.36
N GLY A 141 20.00 -19.20 8.40
CA GLY A 141 20.83 -19.77 9.46
C GLY A 141 20.09 -20.83 10.29
N LEU A 142 18.81 -20.59 10.61
CA LEU A 142 17.96 -21.57 11.29
C LEU A 142 17.64 -22.78 10.39
N LEU A 143 17.37 -22.56 9.10
CA LEU A 143 17.16 -23.63 8.10
C LEU A 143 18.43 -24.45 7.86
N GLY A 144 19.61 -23.83 7.88
CA GLY A 144 20.91 -24.51 7.77
C GLY A 144 21.24 -25.35 9.01
N GLN A 145 20.89 -24.88 10.20
CA GLN A 145 20.97 -25.70 11.42
C GLN A 145 19.98 -26.87 11.39
N ALA A 146 18.75 -26.65 10.92
CA ALA A 146 17.75 -27.70 10.76
C ALA A 146 18.16 -28.75 9.70
N MET A 147 18.74 -28.32 8.57
CA MET A 147 19.29 -29.22 7.54
C MET A 147 20.54 -29.97 8.01
N GLY A 148 21.39 -29.36 8.83
CA GLY A 148 22.54 -30.05 9.43
C GLY A 148 22.10 -31.18 10.37
N VAL A 149 21.07 -30.93 11.18
CA VAL A 149 20.45 -31.95 12.04
C VAL A 149 19.74 -33.03 11.22
N ALA A 150 19.10 -32.67 10.10
CA ALA A 150 18.46 -33.62 9.19
C ALA A 150 19.46 -34.47 8.38
N MET A 151 20.60 -33.91 7.97
CA MET A 151 21.67 -34.65 7.28
C MET A 151 22.42 -35.58 8.22
N ASP A 152 22.66 -35.18 9.47
CA ASP A 152 23.25 -36.04 10.49
C ASP A 152 22.31 -37.21 10.85
N ALA A 153 20.99 -36.98 10.80
CA ALA A 153 19.97 -38.03 10.95
C ALA A 153 19.80 -38.96 9.72
N MET A 154 20.29 -38.55 8.53
CA MET A 154 20.18 -39.31 7.27
C MET A 154 21.46 -40.06 6.88
N GLY A 155 22.52 -40.03 7.70
CA GLY A 155 23.81 -40.62 7.37
C GLY A 155 24.00 -42.07 7.79
N ALA A 156 23.31 -43.03 7.15
CA ALA A 156 23.79 -44.42 7.01
C ALA A 156 22.91 -45.25 6.05
N ASP A 157 23.15 -45.16 4.73
CA ASP A 157 23.30 -46.39 3.94
C ASP A 157 24.01 -46.11 2.61
N ALA A 158 25.05 -46.89 2.33
CA ALA A 158 25.92 -46.78 1.18
C ALA A 158 25.59 -47.93 0.22
N GLY A 159 25.22 -47.63 -1.04
CA GLY A 159 25.04 -48.71 -2.02
C GLY A 159 24.53 -48.33 -3.42
N GLY A 160 25.37 -47.69 -4.23
CA GLY A 160 25.51 -47.94 -5.68
C GLY A 160 24.36 -47.59 -6.65
N SER A 161 24.54 -46.55 -7.46
CA SER A 161 24.76 -46.61 -8.93
C SER A 161 24.39 -45.28 -9.61
N ASP A 162 25.36 -44.77 -10.38
CA ASP A 162 25.39 -43.42 -10.95
C ASP A 162 24.32 -43.15 -12.02
N ALA A 163 23.56 -42.08 -11.82
CA ALA A 163 22.94 -41.31 -12.91
C ALA A 163 23.17 -39.81 -12.66
N PRO A 164 23.90 -39.08 -13.53
CA PRO A 164 24.10 -37.66 -13.36
C PRO A 164 22.82 -36.89 -13.69
N VAL A 165 22.28 -36.16 -12.71
CA VAL A 165 21.26 -35.14 -12.93
C VAL A 165 21.95 -33.91 -13.53
N ASP A 166 21.70 -33.66 -14.81
CA ASP A 166 22.26 -32.53 -15.56
C ASP A 166 21.65 -31.19 -15.12
N ALA A 167 22.45 -30.40 -14.42
CA ALA A 167 22.12 -29.05 -13.94
C ALA A 167 22.14 -27.97 -15.04
N GLY A 168 22.30 -28.34 -16.32
CA GLY A 168 22.39 -27.42 -17.46
C GLY A 168 21.08 -26.75 -17.90
N ALA A 169 19.91 -27.25 -17.49
CA ALA A 169 18.62 -26.74 -17.98
C ALA A 169 18.13 -25.45 -17.29
N LEU A 170 18.79 -24.98 -16.23
CA LEU A 170 18.37 -23.80 -15.45
C LEU A 170 19.28 -22.56 -15.64
N SER A 171 20.34 -22.66 -16.46
CA SER A 171 21.32 -21.58 -16.66
C SER A 171 21.13 -20.76 -17.94
N GLY A 172 20.10 -21.07 -18.75
CA GLY A 172 19.79 -20.34 -19.98
C GLY A 172 19.13 -18.98 -19.69
N GLY A 173 19.90 -17.89 -19.74
CA GLY A 173 19.47 -16.50 -19.58
C GLY A 173 18.41 -15.96 -20.58
N GLY A 174 17.71 -16.83 -21.32
CA GLY A 174 16.64 -16.47 -22.25
C GLY A 174 15.28 -16.20 -21.59
N ALA A 175 14.97 -16.84 -20.47
CA ALA A 175 13.70 -16.62 -19.76
C ALA A 175 13.64 -15.23 -19.09
N LEU A 176 14.79 -14.71 -18.66
CA LEU A 176 14.91 -13.37 -18.07
C LEU A 176 14.94 -12.25 -19.15
N ALA A 177 15.48 -12.54 -20.33
CA ALA A 177 15.50 -11.59 -21.46
C ALA A 177 14.10 -11.39 -22.11
N GLY A 178 13.24 -12.42 -22.10
CA GLY A 178 11.83 -12.32 -22.50
C GLY A 178 11.00 -11.44 -21.55
N LEU A 179 11.28 -11.52 -20.25
CA LEU A 179 10.65 -10.66 -19.25
C LEU A 179 11.17 -9.21 -19.34
N ALA A 180 12.46 -9.03 -19.65
CA ALA A 180 13.07 -7.71 -19.83
C ALA A 180 12.63 -6.97 -21.11
N SER A 181 12.38 -7.70 -22.21
CA SER A 181 11.87 -7.12 -23.47
C SER A 181 10.37 -6.78 -23.41
N GLY A 182 9.58 -7.52 -22.61
CA GLY A 182 8.21 -7.14 -22.26
C GLY A 182 8.14 -5.92 -21.32
N PHE A 183 9.17 -5.73 -20.49
CA PHE A 183 9.31 -4.56 -19.61
C PHE A 183 9.83 -3.31 -20.34
N GLY A 184 10.63 -3.49 -21.40
CA GLY A 184 11.16 -2.39 -22.23
C GLY A 184 10.09 -1.58 -22.97
N GLY A 185 8.98 -2.22 -23.35
CA GLY A 185 7.82 -1.54 -23.94
C GLY A 185 6.96 -0.77 -22.93
N LEU A 186 7.10 -1.06 -21.63
CA LEU A 186 6.37 -0.36 -20.56
C LEU A 186 7.16 0.82 -19.97
N VAL A 187 8.49 0.84 -20.19
CA VAL A 187 9.38 1.94 -19.80
C VAL A 187 9.58 2.95 -20.95
N GLY A 188 9.42 2.50 -22.21
CA GLY A 188 9.57 3.33 -23.41
C GLY A 188 8.28 3.99 -23.89
N GLY A 189 7.71 4.92 -23.11
CA GLY A 189 6.63 5.81 -23.56
C GLY A 189 5.38 5.79 -22.69
N GLY A 190 5.28 6.74 -21.76
CA GLY A 190 4.00 7.11 -21.14
C GLY A 190 3.49 6.27 -19.97
N GLY A 191 4.32 5.43 -19.34
CA GLY A 191 3.94 4.66 -18.15
C GLY A 191 3.54 5.55 -16.96
N ILE A 192 2.47 5.15 -16.25
CA ILE A 192 1.96 5.53 -14.91
C ILE A 192 2.13 6.99 -14.44
N GLY A 193 3.34 7.53 -14.43
CA GLY A 193 3.59 8.96 -14.30
C GLY A 193 2.90 9.80 -15.38
N GLY A 194 2.65 9.25 -16.58
CA GLY A 194 1.87 9.92 -17.63
C GLY A 194 0.36 9.96 -17.36
N LEU A 195 -0.21 8.98 -16.65
CA LEU A 195 -1.67 8.88 -16.40
C LEU A 195 -2.06 9.44 -15.03
N ILE A 196 -1.24 9.21 -14.00
CA ILE A 196 -1.33 9.90 -12.71
C ILE A 196 -0.94 11.37 -12.90
N GLY A 197 0.06 11.66 -13.75
CA GLY A 197 0.38 13.00 -14.21
C GLY A 197 -0.77 13.63 -14.99
N ALA A 198 -1.37 12.98 -15.99
CA ALA A 198 -2.50 13.56 -16.72
C ALA A 198 -3.76 13.76 -15.85
N GLY A 199 -4.02 12.90 -14.86
CA GLY A 199 -5.14 13.04 -13.91
C GLY A 199 -4.91 14.13 -12.86
N ILE A 200 -3.70 14.20 -12.29
CA ILE A 200 -3.29 15.23 -11.33
C ILE A 200 -3.05 16.58 -12.03
N ASP A 201 -2.44 16.61 -13.22
CA ASP A 201 -2.26 17.81 -14.05
C ASP A 201 -3.57 18.26 -14.69
N GLY A 202 -4.48 17.34 -15.01
CA GLY A 202 -5.84 17.67 -15.44
C GLY A 202 -6.68 18.27 -14.29
N THR A 203 -6.50 17.78 -13.05
CA THR A 203 -7.10 18.42 -11.87
C THR A 203 -6.36 19.69 -11.45
N ARG A 204 -5.03 19.80 -11.63
CA ARG A 204 -4.25 21.03 -11.40
C ARG A 204 -4.60 22.12 -12.41
N ALA A 205 -4.71 21.77 -13.68
CA ALA A 205 -5.15 22.66 -14.75
C ALA A 205 -6.62 23.06 -14.54
N GLY A 206 -7.48 22.11 -14.16
CA GLY A 206 -8.86 22.40 -13.76
C GLY A 206 -8.95 23.28 -12.52
N ILE A 207 -8.11 23.11 -11.50
CA ILE A 207 -8.09 24.00 -10.32
C ILE A 207 -7.56 25.39 -10.67
N ASN A 208 -6.59 25.49 -11.60
CA ASN A 208 -6.01 26.76 -12.03
C ASN A 208 -6.89 27.52 -13.06
N ASP A 209 -7.79 26.84 -13.78
CA ASP A 209 -8.56 27.41 -14.91
C ASP A 209 -10.11 27.31 -14.77
N ALA A 210 -10.65 26.58 -13.79
CA ALA A 210 -12.10 26.37 -13.68
C ALA A 210 -12.83 27.39 -12.79
N SER A 211 -13.98 27.85 -13.26
CA SER A 211 -14.97 28.55 -12.43
C SER A 211 -15.53 27.65 -11.31
N VAL A 212 -15.92 28.25 -10.19
CA VAL A 212 -16.31 27.61 -8.92
C VAL A 212 -17.36 26.49 -9.07
N ARG A 213 -18.26 26.58 -10.06
CA ARG A 213 -19.31 25.57 -10.31
C ARG A 213 -18.75 24.24 -10.84
N SER A 214 -17.70 24.29 -11.66
CA SER A 214 -17.01 23.10 -12.20
C SER A 214 -16.18 22.36 -11.15
N LEU A 215 -15.56 23.06 -10.19
CA LEU A 215 -14.80 22.44 -9.10
C LEU A 215 -15.66 21.53 -8.19
N ARG A 216 -16.91 21.95 -7.92
CA ARG A 216 -17.84 21.21 -7.04
C ARG A 216 -18.38 19.94 -7.70
N MET A 217 -18.63 19.96 -9.02
CA MET A 217 -19.17 18.81 -9.77
C MET A 217 -18.09 17.87 -10.34
N ALA A 218 -16.99 18.42 -10.89
CA ALA A 218 -15.93 17.61 -11.49
C ALA A 218 -15.03 16.93 -10.45
N GLY A 219 -14.78 17.59 -9.29
CA GLY A 219 -13.93 17.04 -8.24
C GLY A 219 -14.53 15.79 -7.57
N GLY A 220 -15.83 15.79 -7.29
CA GLY A 220 -16.51 14.67 -6.63
C GLY A 220 -16.70 13.45 -7.55
N ALA A 221 -17.22 13.67 -8.77
CA ALA A 221 -17.44 12.60 -9.74
C ALA A 221 -16.11 12.04 -10.30
N GLY A 222 -15.12 12.92 -10.55
CA GLY A 222 -13.79 12.54 -11.00
C GLY A 222 -13.01 11.76 -9.95
N MET A 223 -13.11 12.13 -8.66
CA MET A 223 -12.44 11.40 -7.57
C MET A 223 -13.08 10.03 -7.31
N ALA A 224 -14.42 9.93 -7.39
CA ALA A 224 -15.11 8.64 -7.31
C ALA A 224 -14.73 7.73 -8.48
N ALA A 225 -14.75 8.25 -9.71
CA ALA A 225 -14.35 7.52 -10.91
C ALA A 225 -12.86 7.14 -10.91
N ALA A 226 -11.97 8.04 -10.46
CA ALA A 226 -10.55 7.77 -10.28
C ALA A 226 -10.30 6.72 -9.19
N GLY A 227 -11.09 6.72 -8.10
CA GLY A 227 -11.03 5.68 -7.07
C GLY A 227 -11.41 4.30 -7.62
N THR A 228 -12.44 4.22 -8.48
CA THR A 228 -12.85 2.98 -9.15
C THR A 228 -11.84 2.54 -10.22
N ALA A 229 -11.31 3.47 -11.01
CA ALA A 229 -10.31 3.19 -12.04
C ALA A 229 -8.95 2.79 -11.45
N LEU A 230 -8.53 3.44 -10.35
CA LEU A 230 -7.32 3.08 -9.60
C LEU A 230 -7.48 1.72 -8.93
N ALA A 231 -8.65 1.38 -8.38
CA ALA A 231 -8.90 0.02 -7.88
C ALA A 231 -8.78 -1.03 -9.00
N GLY A 232 -9.24 -0.71 -10.22
CA GLY A 232 -9.07 -1.55 -11.40
C GLY A 232 -7.63 -1.65 -11.93
N GLN A 233 -6.86 -0.55 -11.88
CA GLN A 233 -5.47 -0.51 -12.35
C GLN A 233 -4.46 -1.04 -11.32
N VAL A 234 -4.66 -0.83 -10.02
CA VAL A 234 -3.85 -1.46 -8.97
C VAL A 234 -4.00 -2.98 -9.03
N GLY A 235 -5.19 -3.48 -9.39
CA GLY A 235 -5.41 -4.89 -9.72
C GLY A 235 -4.58 -5.39 -10.92
N GLY A 236 -4.19 -4.49 -11.84
CA GLY A 236 -3.32 -4.78 -12.98
C GLY A 236 -1.83 -4.46 -12.78
N MET A 237 -1.46 -3.76 -11.70
CA MET A 237 -0.13 -3.14 -11.53
C MET A 237 0.63 -3.62 -10.29
N MET A 238 0.22 -4.71 -9.64
CA MET A 238 1.10 -5.47 -8.71
C MET A 238 2.37 -6.06 -9.40
N GLY A 239 2.64 -5.71 -10.66
CA GLY A 239 3.94 -5.85 -11.31
C GLY A 239 4.71 -4.52 -11.37
N GLY A 240 5.54 -4.24 -10.36
CA GLY A 240 6.69 -3.33 -10.50
C GLY A 240 6.68 -2.07 -9.63
N LEU A 241 7.54 -2.08 -8.59
CA LEU A 241 7.94 -0.99 -7.68
C LEU A 241 6.94 -0.63 -6.57
N GLY A 242 6.83 -1.51 -5.57
CA GLY A 242 5.99 -1.32 -4.37
C GLY A 242 6.54 -0.28 -3.40
N GLY A 243 5.62 0.48 -2.79
CA GLY A 243 5.92 1.29 -1.62
C GLY A 243 5.99 0.53 -0.32
N VAL A 244 6.59 1.17 0.68
CA VAL A 244 6.75 0.59 2.01
C VAL A 244 5.78 1.28 2.95
N MET A 245 4.89 0.49 3.55
CA MET A 245 4.03 0.94 4.64
C MET A 245 4.46 0.22 5.92
N ASN A 246 5.03 0.97 6.86
CA ASN A 246 5.31 0.46 8.19
C ASN A 246 4.16 0.84 9.13
N THR A 247 3.54 -0.16 9.74
CA THR A 247 2.55 0.03 10.81
C THR A 247 3.13 -0.52 12.10
N MET A 248 3.44 0.35 13.05
CA MET A 248 3.89 -0.04 14.38
C MET A 248 2.78 0.22 15.37
N VAL A 249 2.43 -0.81 16.15
CA VAL A 249 1.36 -0.74 17.13
C VAL A 249 1.93 -1.18 18.47
N THR A 250 1.90 -0.28 19.46
CA THR A 250 2.55 -0.52 20.76
C THR A 250 1.78 -1.43 21.69
N ARG A 251 0.43 -1.42 21.63
CA ARG A 251 -0.41 -2.19 22.56
C ARG A 251 -1.34 -3.17 21.87
N PHE A 252 -2.15 -2.69 20.93
CA PHE A 252 -3.23 -3.49 20.39
C PHE A 252 -3.68 -2.99 19.02
N GLN A 253 -3.86 -3.93 18.08
CA GLN A 253 -4.43 -3.70 16.76
C GLN A 253 -5.60 -4.65 16.59
N ASN A 254 -6.79 -4.13 16.34
CA ASN A 254 -7.94 -4.92 15.91
C ASN A 254 -8.29 -4.55 14.47
N SER A 255 -8.42 -5.55 13.62
CA SER A 255 -8.92 -5.41 12.26
C SER A 255 -10.10 -6.35 12.09
N THR A 256 -11.28 -5.79 11.80
CA THR A 256 -12.49 -6.56 11.56
C THR A 256 -12.96 -6.29 10.13
N THR A 257 -13.17 -7.35 9.36
CA THR A 257 -13.64 -7.27 7.97
C THR A 257 -15.03 -7.87 7.85
N GLY A 258 -15.98 -7.10 7.32
CA GLY A 258 -17.39 -7.52 7.30
C GLY A 258 -17.74 -8.55 6.22
N ILE A 259 -17.25 -8.38 4.99
CA ILE A 259 -17.64 -9.21 3.84
C ILE A 259 -16.51 -10.14 3.42
N ALA A 260 -15.38 -9.60 2.99
CA ALA A 260 -14.25 -10.37 2.50
C ALA A 260 -12.94 -9.60 2.70
N SER A 261 -11.89 -10.32 3.04
CA SER A 261 -10.50 -9.83 3.03
C SER A 261 -9.70 -10.71 2.08
N THR A 262 -8.87 -10.09 1.24
CA THR A 262 -7.95 -10.79 0.35
C THR A 262 -6.57 -10.18 0.54
N GLU A 263 -5.58 -11.04 0.72
CA GLU A 263 -4.18 -10.63 0.89
C GLU A 263 -3.35 -11.37 -0.16
N GLN A 264 -2.68 -10.61 -1.02
CA GLN A 264 -1.78 -11.13 -2.04
C GLN A 264 -0.37 -10.63 -1.76
N VAL A 265 0.57 -11.56 -1.67
CA VAL A 265 1.98 -11.25 -1.36
C VAL A 265 2.83 -11.66 -2.55
N GLY A 266 3.59 -10.72 -3.11
CA GLY A 266 4.35 -10.95 -4.33
C GLY A 266 5.69 -11.69 -4.14
N VAL A 267 6.32 -11.57 -2.97
CA VAL A 267 7.66 -12.13 -2.71
C VAL A 267 7.67 -13.03 -1.48
N SER A 268 7.43 -12.46 -0.29
CA SER A 268 7.50 -13.21 0.96
C SER A 268 6.57 -12.64 2.01
N LYS A 269 5.89 -13.54 2.74
CA LYS A 269 5.11 -13.24 3.94
C LYS A 269 5.72 -14.01 5.10
N VAL A 270 6.15 -13.28 6.13
CA VAL A 270 6.68 -13.86 7.37
C VAL A 270 5.79 -13.43 8.52
N VAL A 271 5.32 -14.39 9.32
CA VAL A 271 4.45 -14.15 10.48
C VAL A 271 5.12 -14.75 11.71
N ASN A 272 5.60 -13.91 12.61
CA ASN A 272 6.16 -14.32 13.90
C ASN A 272 5.15 -14.01 15.01
N VAL A 273 4.77 -15.02 15.78
CA VAL A 273 3.83 -14.86 16.90
C VAL A 273 4.51 -15.29 18.19
N GLY A 274 4.61 -14.36 19.16
CA GLY A 274 5.36 -14.58 20.39
C GLY A 274 4.66 -15.41 21.46
N GLN A 275 3.35 -15.66 21.35
CA GLN A 275 2.55 -16.39 22.34
C GLN A 275 1.60 -17.39 21.68
N THR A 276 0.50 -16.91 21.09
CA THR A 276 -0.54 -17.80 20.56
C THR A 276 -1.07 -17.27 19.24
N MET A 277 -1.09 -18.14 18.24
CA MET A 277 -1.80 -17.94 16.98
C MET A 277 -3.00 -18.89 16.95
N ARG A 278 -4.20 -18.35 16.74
CA ARG A 278 -5.43 -19.15 16.60
C ARG A 278 -6.14 -18.74 15.34
N GLU A 279 -6.36 -19.71 14.45
CA GLU A 279 -7.19 -19.56 13.27
C GLU A 279 -8.47 -20.38 13.46
N ASN A 280 -9.62 -19.75 13.24
CA ASN A 280 -10.91 -20.44 13.28
C ASN A 280 -11.59 -20.28 11.93
N VAL A 281 -11.79 -21.40 11.23
CA VAL A 281 -12.25 -21.41 9.85
C VAL A 281 -13.60 -22.10 9.77
N GLY A 282 -14.62 -21.39 9.28
CA GLY A 282 -16.01 -21.89 9.31
C GLY A 282 -16.39 -22.84 8.17
N LYS A 283 -15.62 -22.90 7.07
CA LYS A 283 -15.95 -23.74 5.90
C LYS A 283 -14.79 -24.64 5.47
N ALA A 284 -13.73 -24.06 4.93
CA ALA A 284 -12.59 -24.81 4.40
C ALA A 284 -11.31 -24.02 4.60
N HIS A 285 -10.25 -24.73 5.01
CA HIS A 285 -8.89 -24.22 5.09
C HIS A 285 -8.02 -25.07 4.17
N THR A 286 -7.49 -24.47 3.11
CA THR A 286 -6.71 -25.19 2.09
C THR A 286 -5.32 -24.59 1.99
N HIS A 287 -4.31 -25.43 2.17
CA HIS A 287 -2.92 -25.09 1.85
C HIS A 287 -2.53 -25.78 0.55
N THR A 288 -1.97 -25.02 -0.38
CA THR A 288 -1.33 -25.55 -1.57
C THR A 288 0.10 -25.03 -1.57
N VAL A 289 1.06 -25.94 -1.58
CA VAL A 289 2.47 -25.63 -1.42
C VAL A 289 3.23 -26.23 -2.61
N GLY A 290 4.02 -25.41 -3.30
CA GLY A 290 4.71 -25.82 -4.52
C GLY A 290 6.00 -26.62 -4.31
N GLU A 291 6.70 -26.36 -3.21
CA GLU A 291 8.01 -26.96 -2.93
C GLU A 291 7.98 -27.81 -1.65
N GLN A 292 7.92 -27.18 -0.48
CA GLN A 292 8.04 -27.88 0.79
C GLN A 292 7.09 -27.32 1.85
N TYR A 293 6.40 -28.22 2.56
CA TYR A 293 5.59 -27.88 3.73
C TYR A 293 6.16 -28.62 4.95
N VAL A 294 6.74 -27.88 5.88
CA VAL A 294 7.36 -28.42 7.09
C VAL A 294 6.56 -27.95 8.31
N ILE A 295 6.24 -28.89 9.19
CA ILE A 295 5.66 -28.60 10.50
C ILE A 295 6.60 -29.17 11.56
N GLU A 296 7.22 -28.29 12.33
CA GLU A 296 8.04 -28.66 13.49
C GLU A 296 7.29 -28.31 14.77
N VAL A 297 7.11 -29.31 15.64
CA VAL A 297 6.38 -29.16 16.90
C VAL A 297 7.24 -29.66 18.05
N GLY A 298 7.58 -28.78 18.98
CA GLY A 298 8.52 -29.10 20.07
C GLY A 298 7.93 -29.92 21.23
N GLN A 299 6.61 -30.06 21.32
CA GLN A 299 5.95 -30.80 22.41
C GLN A 299 4.93 -31.82 21.89
N GLU A 300 3.76 -31.38 21.45
CA GLU A 300 2.67 -32.26 21.01
C GLU A 300 2.02 -31.71 19.73
N MET A 301 1.95 -32.55 18.69
CA MET A 301 1.11 -32.31 17.54
C MET A 301 -0.17 -33.16 17.67
N LEU A 302 -1.30 -32.50 17.90
CA LEU A 302 -2.60 -33.15 18.02
C LEU A 302 -3.47 -32.83 16.79
N VAL A 303 -3.81 -33.88 16.04
CA VAL A 303 -4.72 -33.79 14.88
C VAL A 303 -5.99 -34.57 15.21
N LYS A 304 -7.10 -33.86 15.41
CA LYS A 304 -8.42 -34.45 15.63
C LYS A 304 -9.25 -34.31 14.37
N VAL A 305 -9.70 -35.44 13.84
CA VAL A 305 -10.51 -35.50 12.62
C VAL A 305 -11.81 -36.24 12.92
N GLY A 306 -12.94 -35.69 12.48
CA GLY A 306 -14.26 -36.22 12.80
C GLY A 306 -14.66 -37.43 11.95
N GLU A 307 -14.37 -37.40 10.65
CA GLU A 307 -14.89 -38.39 9.69
C GLU A 307 -13.77 -39.27 9.12
N VAL A 308 -12.85 -38.66 8.37
CA VAL A 308 -11.78 -39.39 7.67
C VAL A 308 -10.51 -38.55 7.67
N PHE A 309 -9.42 -39.12 8.18
CA PHE A 309 -8.08 -38.60 7.98
C PHE A 309 -7.40 -39.39 6.88
N ARG A 310 -6.92 -38.71 5.83
CA ARG A 310 -6.33 -39.37 4.67
C ARG A 310 -5.07 -38.66 4.21
N ILE A 311 -4.02 -39.43 4.02
CA ILE A 311 -2.78 -39.01 3.35
C ILE A 311 -2.73 -39.74 2.01
N VAL A 312 -2.55 -38.99 0.93
CA VAL A 312 -2.45 -39.52 -0.44
C VAL A 312 -1.10 -39.14 -1.01
N VAL A 313 -0.34 -40.12 -1.47
CA VAL A 313 0.96 -39.95 -2.13
C VAL A 313 0.96 -40.81 -3.38
N GLY A 314 0.67 -40.21 -4.54
CA GLY A 314 0.50 -40.95 -5.80
C GLY A 314 -0.58 -42.03 -5.67
N ASP A 315 -0.23 -43.28 -5.99
CA ASP A 315 -1.11 -44.46 -5.88
C ASP A 315 -1.24 -44.99 -4.44
N SER A 316 -0.44 -44.49 -3.50
CA SER A 316 -0.41 -44.95 -2.11
C SER A 316 -1.30 -44.08 -1.22
N THR A 317 -2.02 -44.71 -0.30
CA THR A 317 -2.90 -43.99 0.64
C THR A 317 -2.80 -44.57 2.04
N LEU A 318 -2.78 -43.70 3.05
CA LEU A 318 -3.06 -44.02 4.44
C LEU A 318 -4.39 -43.36 4.80
N THR A 319 -5.40 -44.16 5.15
CA THR A 319 -6.73 -43.67 5.50
C THR A 319 -7.14 -44.20 6.87
N MET A 320 -7.64 -43.32 7.73
CA MET A 320 -8.26 -43.63 9.01
C MET A 320 -9.68 -43.07 9.02
N ASP A 321 -10.67 -43.87 9.38
CA ASP A 321 -12.08 -43.45 9.45
C ASP A 321 -12.62 -43.40 10.89
N LYS A 322 -13.81 -42.81 11.04
CA LYS A 322 -14.53 -42.70 12.32
C LYS A 322 -14.93 -44.04 12.93
N ASP A 323 -14.99 -45.11 12.13
CA ASP A 323 -15.36 -46.45 12.57
C ASP A 323 -14.14 -47.22 13.12
N GLY A 324 -12.95 -46.61 13.05
CA GLY A 324 -11.69 -47.14 13.56
C GLY A 324 -10.91 -47.99 12.55
N ASN A 325 -11.33 -48.02 11.28
CA ASN A 325 -10.60 -48.75 10.25
C ASN A 325 -9.37 -47.95 9.83
N VAL A 326 -8.23 -48.63 9.75
CA VAL A 326 -6.98 -48.09 9.20
C VAL A 326 -6.66 -48.86 7.93
N THR A 327 -6.71 -48.18 6.79
CA THR A 327 -6.43 -48.78 5.48
C THR A 327 -5.14 -48.19 4.92
N ILE A 328 -4.18 -49.05 4.65
CA ILE A 328 -2.94 -48.72 3.94
C ILE A 328 -3.02 -49.40 2.58
N THR A 329 -2.97 -48.61 1.51
CA THR A 329 -2.97 -49.13 0.12
C THR A 329 -1.67 -48.68 -0.55
N GLY A 330 -1.04 -49.59 -1.29
CA GLY A 330 0.17 -49.34 -2.04
C GLY A 330 0.56 -50.58 -2.87
N LYS A 331 1.52 -50.42 -3.77
CA LYS A 331 2.03 -51.53 -4.59
C LYS A 331 2.95 -52.47 -3.79
N THR A 332 3.79 -51.88 -2.95
CA THR A 332 4.73 -52.57 -2.08
C THR A 332 4.60 -52.00 -0.68
N PHE A 333 4.60 -52.88 0.32
CA PHE A 333 4.64 -52.52 1.73
C PHE A 333 5.89 -53.18 2.33
N THR A 334 6.94 -52.38 2.51
CA THR A 334 8.21 -52.83 3.08
C THR A 334 8.30 -52.30 4.50
N THR A 335 8.67 -53.17 5.43
CA THR A 335 8.90 -52.79 6.81
C THR A 335 10.30 -53.23 7.21
N ASP A 336 11.14 -52.28 7.57
CA ASP A 336 12.50 -52.52 8.06
C ASP A 336 12.56 -52.21 9.55
N PHE A 337 12.96 -53.20 10.35
CA PHE A 337 12.94 -53.13 11.80
C PHE A 337 14.28 -53.61 12.35
N SER A 338 14.89 -52.81 13.24
CA SER A 338 16.17 -53.16 13.90
C SER A 338 16.03 -54.20 15.01
N ASP A 339 14.85 -54.36 15.58
CA ASP A 339 14.58 -55.24 16.74
C ASP A 339 13.46 -56.25 16.44
N GLN A 340 12.38 -56.27 17.23
CA GLN A 340 11.29 -57.25 17.13
C GLN A 340 9.96 -56.62 16.71
N VAL A 341 9.26 -57.28 15.78
CA VAL A 341 7.87 -56.96 15.42
C VAL A 341 6.90 -57.85 16.20
N LYS A 342 5.87 -57.26 16.82
CA LYS A 342 4.78 -57.97 17.49
C LYS A 342 3.44 -57.49 16.96
N HIS A 343 2.61 -58.41 16.48
CA HIS A 343 1.23 -58.14 16.07
C HIS A 343 0.27 -58.86 17.01
N TRP A 344 -0.65 -58.12 17.62
CA TRP A 344 -1.70 -58.67 18.48
C TRP A 344 -3.06 -58.47 17.80
N GLY A 345 -3.78 -59.56 17.58
CA GLY A 345 -5.07 -59.57 16.92
C GLY A 345 -5.67 -60.99 16.92
N LYS A 346 -6.89 -61.16 16.42
CA LYS A 346 -7.53 -62.49 16.35
C LYS A 346 -6.85 -63.39 15.32
N VAL A 347 -7.04 -63.08 14.04
CA VAL A 347 -6.48 -63.83 12.92
C VAL A 347 -5.91 -62.80 11.96
N ILE A 348 -4.67 -63.02 11.52
CA ILE A 348 -4.04 -62.26 10.45
C ILE A 348 -4.22 -63.08 9.18
N ASP A 349 -5.01 -62.56 8.26
CA ASP A 349 -5.16 -63.17 6.95
C ASP A 349 -4.20 -62.50 5.96
N LEU A 350 -3.18 -63.25 5.56
CA LEU A 350 -2.18 -62.80 4.58
C LEU A 350 -2.59 -63.14 3.13
N ASN A 351 -3.69 -63.86 2.95
CA ASN A 351 -4.23 -64.22 1.64
C ASN A 351 -5.76 -64.44 1.73
N PRO A 352 -6.54 -63.39 2.02
CA PRO A 352 -7.98 -63.51 2.02
C PRO A 352 -8.42 -63.91 0.61
N SER A 353 -9.26 -64.94 0.50
CA SER A 353 -9.83 -65.38 -0.77
C SER A 353 -10.41 -64.19 -1.51
N ARG A 354 -9.78 -63.81 -2.63
CA ARG A 354 -10.18 -62.71 -3.50
C ARG A 354 -11.58 -62.90 -4.07
#